data_AF-A0A9D9ZG16-F1
#
_entry.id   AF-A0A9D9ZG16-F1
#
_cell.length_a   1.000
_cell.length_b   1.000
_cell.length_c   1.000
_cell.angle_alpha   90.00
_cell.angle_beta   90.00
_cell.angle_gamma   90.00
#
_symmetry.space_group_name_H-M   'P 1'
#
loop_
_entity.id
_entity.type
_entity.pdbx_description
1 polymer ?
#
loop_
_entity_poly.entity_id
_entity_poly.type
_entity_poly.pdbx_seq_one_letter_code
_entity_poly.pdbx_strand_id
1 'polypeptide(L)'
;MRKILIIITTMFFSLFIFGMKETKKDIYNIKTKLNDNREIVRNEIESGKDTKTSSYNSEEEKTLYQTGVASFYGGKWHGKRTANGEIFDTHSLTAAHKTLPFNTKVKVTNLSNGKSVIVRINNRGPYSKGRVIDLSTAAFSAIENTSKGITKVQLQIVK
;
A
#
# COMPACT_ATOMS: atom_id res chain seq x y z
N MET A 1 44.38 29.37 -10.15
CA MET A 1 43.34 28.95 -9.18
C MET A 1 42.39 27.92 -9.80
N ARG A 2 42.89 26.72 -10.15
CA ARG A 2 42.12 25.62 -10.77
C ARG A 2 42.75 24.26 -10.42
N LYS A 3 42.88 23.92 -9.12
CA LYS A 3 43.33 22.57 -8.68
C LYS A 3 42.64 22.05 -7.40
N ILE A 4 41.63 22.75 -6.86
CA ILE A 4 40.99 22.40 -5.57
C ILE A 4 39.65 21.65 -5.72
N LEU A 5 39.09 21.52 -6.93
CA LEU A 5 37.73 20.98 -7.12
C LEU A 5 37.63 19.44 -7.26
N ILE A 6 38.75 18.70 -7.35
CA ILE A 6 38.71 17.24 -7.61
C ILE A 6 38.72 16.40 -6.30
N ILE A 7 39.08 16.97 -5.15
CA ILE A 7 39.26 16.19 -3.92
C ILE A 7 37.93 15.92 -3.18
N ILE A 8 36.89 16.73 -3.42
CA ILE A 8 35.62 16.63 -2.67
C ILE A 8 34.68 15.54 -3.21
N THR A 9 34.79 15.14 -4.49
CA THR A 9 33.91 14.12 -5.07
C THR A 9 34.31 12.68 -4.70
N THR A 10 35.57 12.42 -4.36
CA THR A 10 36.03 11.07 -4.00
C THR A 10 35.86 10.73 -2.52
N MET A 11 35.79 11.73 -1.62
CA MET A 11 35.57 11.47 -0.18
C MET A 11 34.12 11.14 0.18
N PHE A 12 33.14 11.48 -0.67
CA PHE A 12 31.74 11.08 -0.45
C PHE A 12 31.43 9.67 -0.95
N PHE A 13 32.22 9.12 -1.87
CA PHE A 13 31.96 7.78 -2.42
C PHE A 13 32.51 6.65 -1.53
N SER A 14 33.54 6.91 -0.72
CA SER A 14 34.15 5.91 0.16
C SER A 14 33.39 5.67 1.48
N LEU A 15 32.60 6.62 1.97
CA LEU A 15 31.76 6.43 3.17
C LEU A 15 30.52 5.57 2.92
N PHE A 16 30.05 5.49 1.67
CA PHE A 16 28.82 4.74 1.35
C PHE A 16 29.02 3.21 1.38
N ILE A 17 30.24 2.74 1.13
CA ILE A 17 30.56 1.30 1.12
C ILE A 17 30.73 0.75 2.54
N PHE A 18 31.10 1.58 3.52
CA PHE A 18 31.31 1.12 4.90
C PHE A 18 29.99 0.71 5.58
N GLY A 19 28.89 1.42 5.32
CA GLY A 19 27.56 1.11 5.88
C GLY A 19 26.88 -0.15 5.33
N MET A 20 27.35 -0.71 4.21
CA MET A 20 26.80 -1.95 3.64
C MET A 20 27.33 -3.24 4.30
N LYS A 21 28.45 -3.20 5.03
CA LYS A 21 29.03 -4.40 5.66
C LYS A 21 28.32 -4.80 6.96
N GLU A 22 27.90 -3.82 7.77
CA GLU A 22 27.16 -4.04 9.02
C GLU A 22 25.80 -4.71 8.74
N THR A 23 25.03 -4.16 7.79
CA THR A 23 23.71 -4.67 7.40
C THR A 23 23.72 -6.12 6.90
N LYS A 24 24.77 -6.58 6.21
CA LYS A 24 24.88 -7.97 5.75
C LYS A 24 25.11 -8.96 6.89
N LYS A 25 25.85 -8.57 7.94
CA LYS A 25 26.05 -9.40 9.13
C LYS A 25 24.74 -9.56 9.91
N ASP A 26 23.97 -8.48 10.03
CA ASP A 26 22.66 -8.53 10.70
C ASP A 26 21.68 -9.41 9.93
N ILE A 27 21.60 -9.29 8.60
CA ILE A 27 20.75 -10.15 7.77
C ILE A 27 21.15 -11.63 7.87
N TYR A 28 22.45 -11.93 7.91
CA TYR A 28 22.93 -13.30 8.04
C TYR A 28 22.56 -13.90 9.41
N ASN A 29 22.78 -13.14 10.49
CA ASN A 29 22.45 -13.57 11.85
C ASN A 29 20.93 -13.71 12.10
N ILE A 30 20.11 -12.92 11.39
CA ILE A 30 18.65 -13.07 11.42
C ILE A 30 18.22 -14.34 10.67
N LYS A 31 18.80 -14.62 9.49
CA LYS A 31 18.49 -15.84 8.74
C LYS A 31 18.88 -17.11 9.49
N THR A 32 20.01 -17.12 10.19
CA THR A 32 20.43 -18.27 10.99
C THR A 32 19.50 -18.51 12.17
N LYS A 33 19.15 -17.46 12.95
CA LYS A 33 18.16 -17.57 14.04
C LYS A 33 16.78 -18.03 13.55
N LEU A 34 16.37 -17.64 12.34
CA LEU A 34 15.11 -18.09 11.75
C LEU A 34 15.15 -19.56 11.31
N ASN A 35 16.30 -20.08 10.90
CA ASN A 35 16.43 -21.49 10.52
C ASN A 35 16.45 -22.41 11.75
N ASP A 36 17.19 -22.06 12.79
CA ASP A 36 17.22 -22.82 14.06
C ASP A 36 15.81 -22.88 14.68
N ASN A 37 15.09 -21.74 14.70
CA ASN A 37 13.71 -21.72 15.19
C ASN A 37 12.74 -22.54 14.33
N ARG A 38 12.97 -22.67 13.01
CA ARG A 38 12.12 -23.51 12.14
C ARG A 38 12.32 -24.99 12.39
N GLU A 39 13.53 -25.42 12.75
CA GLU A 39 13.83 -26.81 13.05
C GLU A 39 13.27 -27.24 14.41
N ILE A 40 13.34 -26.37 15.41
CA ILE A 40 12.72 -26.58 16.74
C ILE A 40 11.19 -26.69 16.61
N VAL A 41 10.55 -25.78 15.86
CA VAL A 41 9.10 -25.81 15.63
C VAL A 41 8.67 -27.06 14.84
N ARG A 42 9.49 -27.54 13.90
CA ARG A 42 9.20 -28.77 13.14
C ARG A 42 9.26 -30.02 14.01
N ASN A 43 10.24 -30.08 14.92
CA ASN A 43 10.41 -31.21 15.83
C ASN A 43 9.35 -31.25 16.94
N GLU A 44 8.82 -30.09 17.37
CA GLU A 44 7.69 -30.03 18.32
C GLU A 44 6.36 -30.46 17.69
N ILE A 45 6.13 -30.14 16.40
CA ILE A 45 4.89 -30.48 15.67
C ILE A 45 4.77 -31.99 15.39
N GLU A 46 5.87 -32.72 15.23
CA GLU A 46 5.84 -34.16 14.94
C GLU A 46 5.60 -35.05 16.18
N SER A 47 5.69 -34.52 17.41
CA SER A 47 5.54 -35.32 18.65
C SER A 47 4.18 -35.25 19.35
N GLY A 48 3.27 -34.35 18.94
CA GLY A 48 2.02 -34.08 19.67
C GLY A 48 0.75 -34.32 18.85
N LYS A 49 0.12 -35.49 19.03
CA LYS A 49 -1.22 -35.80 18.52
C LYS A 49 -2.29 -34.95 19.24
N ASP A 50 -3.28 -34.54 18.44
CA ASP A 50 -4.64 -34.16 18.82
C ASP A 50 -4.83 -32.98 19.80
N THR A 51 -4.72 -31.73 19.32
CA THR A 51 -5.66 -30.67 19.75
C THR A 51 -5.75 -29.50 18.76
N LYS A 52 -7.00 -29.14 18.46
CA LYS A 52 -7.52 -27.92 17.83
C LYS A 52 -6.71 -26.64 18.11
N THR A 53 -5.87 -26.23 17.17
CA THR A 53 -5.25 -24.88 17.14
C THR A 53 -5.59 -24.18 15.84
N SER A 54 -6.83 -23.68 15.76
CA SER A 54 -7.24 -22.71 14.75
C SER A 54 -6.73 -21.32 15.15
N SER A 55 -5.43 -21.08 14.94
CA SER A 55 -4.86 -19.74 14.90
C SER A 55 -4.42 -19.46 13.47
N TYR A 56 -5.41 -19.35 12.58
CA TYR A 56 -5.19 -18.81 11.24
C TYR A 56 -4.85 -17.33 11.38
N ASN A 57 -3.58 -16.97 11.18
CA ASN A 57 -3.16 -15.59 10.96
C ASN A 57 -3.93 -15.05 9.74
N SER A 58 -5.03 -14.34 10.01
CA SER A 58 -5.86 -13.66 9.02
C SER A 58 -5.24 -12.33 8.59
N GLU A 59 -3.97 -12.35 8.19
CA GLU A 59 -3.45 -11.32 7.29
C GLU A 59 -3.81 -11.74 5.87
N GLU A 60 -5.08 -11.51 5.51
CA GLU A 60 -5.58 -11.63 4.15
C GLU A 60 -4.53 -11.15 3.14
N GLU A 61 -4.22 -12.00 2.17
CA GLU A 61 -3.24 -11.78 1.11
C GLU A 61 -3.56 -10.49 0.31
N LYS A 62 -3.13 -9.34 0.81
CA LYS A 62 -3.32 -8.03 0.19
C LYS A 62 -2.36 -7.88 -0.98
N THR A 63 -2.77 -8.44 -2.11
CA THR A 63 -2.03 -8.36 -3.37
C THR A 63 -1.88 -6.89 -3.81
N LEU A 64 -0.64 -6.45 -4.02
CA LEU A 64 -0.35 -5.16 -4.65
C LEU A 64 -0.92 -5.16 -6.06
N TYR A 65 -1.77 -4.18 -6.37
CA TYR A 65 -2.44 -4.09 -7.67
C TYR A 65 -1.84 -3.00 -8.55
N GLN A 66 -1.73 -1.77 -8.04
CA GLN A 66 -1.29 -0.62 -8.83
C GLN A 66 -0.82 0.53 -7.95
N THR A 67 0.12 1.34 -8.46
CA THR A 67 0.48 2.64 -7.88
C THR A 67 0.15 3.76 -8.86
N GLY A 68 -0.26 4.92 -8.36
CA GLY A 68 -0.53 6.08 -9.20
C GLY A 68 -1.07 7.29 -8.44
N VAL A 69 -1.76 8.18 -9.15
CA VAL A 69 -2.38 9.37 -8.55
C VAL A 69 -3.85 9.11 -8.24
N ALA A 70 -4.26 9.39 -7.01
CA ALA A 70 -5.66 9.48 -6.62
C ALA A 70 -6.15 10.92 -6.68
N SER A 71 -7.42 11.09 -7.01
CA SER A 71 -8.18 12.30 -6.69
C SER A 71 -9.48 11.96 -5.97
N PHE A 72 -10.42 12.90 -5.88
CA PHE A 72 -11.74 12.64 -5.32
C PHE A 72 -12.85 13.38 -6.06
N TYR A 73 -14.08 12.93 -5.84
CA TYR A 73 -15.29 13.56 -6.35
C TYR A 73 -16.38 13.61 -5.26
N GLY A 74 -17.22 14.64 -5.36
CA GLY A 74 -18.25 14.96 -4.36
C GLY A 74 -19.16 16.09 -4.85
N GLY A 75 -19.91 16.68 -3.92
CA GLY A 75 -20.78 17.83 -4.20
C GLY A 75 -21.82 17.53 -5.26
N LYS A 76 -21.69 18.12 -6.46
CA LYS A 76 -22.66 17.99 -7.57
C LYS A 76 -22.94 16.55 -8.05
N TRP A 77 -22.10 15.59 -7.66
CA TRP A 77 -22.28 14.18 -7.99
C TRP A 77 -23.13 13.44 -6.94
N HIS A 78 -23.23 13.96 -5.72
CA HIS A 78 -24.03 13.34 -4.66
C HIS A 78 -25.48 13.16 -5.09
N GLY A 79 -26.06 12.00 -4.79
CA GLY A 79 -27.42 11.65 -5.18
C GLY A 79 -27.58 11.20 -6.64
N LYS A 80 -26.52 11.22 -7.45
CA LYS A 80 -26.56 10.75 -8.85
C LYS A 80 -26.23 9.27 -8.95
N ARG A 81 -26.72 8.62 -10.02
CA ARG A 81 -26.37 7.22 -10.30
C ARG A 81 -24.90 7.08 -10.68
N THR A 82 -24.24 6.08 -10.09
CA THR A 82 -22.90 5.61 -10.49
C THR A 82 -23.00 4.66 -11.68
N ALA A 83 -21.85 4.28 -12.25
CA ALA A 83 -21.78 3.33 -13.35
C ALA A 83 -22.28 1.91 -13.01
N ASN A 84 -22.33 1.53 -11.72
CA ASN A 84 -22.94 0.26 -11.30
C ASN A 84 -24.43 0.37 -10.95
N GLY A 85 -25.04 1.55 -11.13
CA GLY A 85 -26.47 1.80 -10.95
C GLY A 85 -26.89 2.28 -9.56
N GLU A 86 -26.00 2.22 -8.57
CA GLU A 86 -26.24 2.72 -7.21
C GLU A 86 -26.34 4.25 -7.16
N ILE A 87 -26.99 4.79 -6.13
CA ILE A 87 -26.94 6.22 -5.84
C ILE A 87 -25.62 6.55 -5.14
N PHE A 88 -24.87 7.49 -5.72
CA PHE A 88 -23.61 7.95 -5.16
C PHE A 88 -23.83 8.74 -3.87
N ASP A 89 -23.22 8.25 -2.80
CA ASP A 89 -23.08 8.98 -1.54
C ASP A 89 -21.63 9.45 -1.36
N THR A 90 -21.45 10.76 -1.18
CA THR A 90 -20.12 11.35 -1.00
C THR A 90 -19.53 11.04 0.38
N HIS A 91 -20.36 10.62 1.33
CA HIS A 91 -19.98 10.27 2.70
C HIS A 91 -19.63 8.78 2.86
N SER A 92 -19.97 7.96 1.86
CA SER A 92 -19.66 6.53 1.83
C SER A 92 -18.22 6.26 1.38
N LEU A 93 -17.62 5.15 1.83
CA LEU A 93 -16.27 4.73 1.43
C LEU A 93 -16.27 3.97 0.09
N THR A 94 -16.45 4.72 -0.99
CA THR A 94 -16.53 4.19 -2.36
C THR A 94 -15.54 4.89 -3.28
N ALA A 95 -15.28 4.27 -4.44
CA ALA A 95 -14.36 4.82 -5.43
C ALA A 95 -14.74 4.43 -6.87
N ALA A 96 -14.26 5.26 -7.81
CA ALA A 96 -14.28 5.00 -9.24
C ALA A 96 -12.93 4.43 -9.69
N HIS A 97 -12.97 3.34 -10.46
CA HIS A 97 -11.80 2.75 -11.10
C HIS A 97 -12.14 2.23 -12.51
N LYS A 98 -11.17 2.28 -13.44
CA LYS A 98 -11.39 2.04 -14.87
C LYS A 98 -11.84 0.61 -15.16
N THR A 99 -11.13 -0.37 -14.60
CA THR A 99 -11.25 -1.77 -15.01
C THR A 99 -11.60 -2.75 -13.89
N LEU A 100 -11.21 -2.45 -12.64
CA LEU A 100 -11.59 -3.29 -11.49
C LEU A 100 -13.10 -3.62 -11.49
N PRO A 101 -13.47 -4.89 -11.26
CA PRO A 101 -14.86 -5.30 -11.12
C PRO A 101 -15.56 -4.47 -10.06
N PHE A 102 -16.85 -4.22 -10.26
CA PHE A 102 -17.66 -3.60 -9.20
C PHE A 102 -17.66 -4.50 -7.96
N ASN A 103 -17.81 -3.87 -6.81
CA ASN A 103 -17.73 -4.48 -5.48
C ASN A 103 -16.35 -4.98 -5.04
N THR A 104 -15.31 -4.85 -5.88
CA THR A 104 -13.92 -5.06 -5.43
C THR A 104 -13.61 -4.14 -4.25
N LYS A 105 -13.07 -4.70 -3.16
CA LYS A 105 -12.54 -3.93 -2.04
C LYS A 105 -11.07 -3.62 -2.30
N VAL A 106 -10.70 -2.36 -2.16
CA VAL A 106 -9.34 -1.88 -2.40
C VAL A 106 -8.86 -1.11 -1.18
N LYS A 107 -7.73 -1.54 -0.61
CA LYS A 107 -6.98 -0.71 0.33
C LYS A 107 -6.19 0.32 -0.46
N VAL A 108 -6.45 1.59 -0.20
CA VAL A 108 -5.81 2.75 -0.80
C VAL A 108 -4.89 3.36 0.24
N THR A 109 -3.59 3.35 -0.01
CA THR A 109 -2.59 3.89 0.92
C THR A 109 -1.96 5.13 0.30
N ASN A 110 -2.01 6.27 1.00
CA ASN A 110 -1.31 7.48 0.62
C ASN A 110 0.19 7.32 0.89
N LEU A 111 1.00 7.41 -0.17
CA LEU A 111 2.43 7.15 -0.10
C LEU A 111 3.22 8.25 0.62
N SER A 112 2.67 9.47 0.77
CA SER A 112 3.37 10.55 1.44
C SER A 112 3.25 10.52 2.97
N ASN A 113 2.19 9.88 3.51
CA ASN A 113 1.92 9.91 4.95
C ASN A 113 1.57 8.55 5.56
N GLY A 114 1.51 7.48 4.75
CA GLY A 114 1.22 6.11 5.20
C GLY A 114 -0.23 5.85 5.60
N LYS A 115 -1.12 6.85 5.58
CA LYS A 115 -2.54 6.68 5.89
C LYS A 115 -3.22 5.82 4.83
N SER A 116 -4.19 5.01 5.24
CA SER A 116 -4.92 4.15 4.32
C SER A 116 -6.41 4.06 4.62
N VAL A 117 -7.20 3.77 3.60
CA VAL A 117 -8.64 3.54 3.68
C VAL A 117 -9.00 2.35 2.80
N ILE A 118 -9.98 1.55 3.21
CA ILE A 118 -10.57 0.52 2.35
C ILE A 118 -11.83 1.09 1.70
N VAL A 119 -11.90 0.99 0.38
CA VAL A 119 -13.05 1.45 -0.42
C VAL A 119 -13.61 0.31 -1.25
N ARG A 120 -14.89 0.43 -1.60
CA ARG A 120 -15.54 -0.45 -2.57
C ARG A 120 -15.64 0.24 -3.94
N ILE A 121 -15.32 -0.48 -5.01
CA ILE A 121 -15.48 0.04 -6.37
C ILE A 121 -16.96 -0.02 -6.78
N ASN A 122 -17.57 1.13 -7.05
CA ASN A 122 -18.96 1.21 -7.53
C ASN A 122 -19.12 2.11 -8.77
N ASN A 123 -18.05 2.71 -9.27
CA ASN A 123 -18.12 3.65 -10.37
C ASN A 123 -16.96 3.49 -11.36
N ARG A 124 -17.05 4.16 -12.53
CA ARG A 124 -16.06 4.13 -13.61
C ARG A 124 -15.38 5.49 -13.79
N GLY A 125 -14.16 5.46 -14.31
CA GLY A 125 -13.20 6.56 -14.31
C GLY A 125 -11.99 6.19 -13.44
N PRO A 126 -11.08 7.12 -13.11
CA PRO A 126 -10.95 8.48 -13.64
C PRO A 126 -10.71 8.53 -15.16
N TYR A 127 -11.23 9.55 -15.82
CA TYR A 127 -10.92 9.82 -17.25
C TYR A 127 -9.84 10.89 -17.45
N SER A 128 -9.50 11.65 -16.40
CA SER A 128 -8.34 12.55 -16.46
C SER A 128 -7.05 11.75 -16.54
N LYS A 129 -6.12 12.20 -17.40
CA LYS A 129 -4.83 11.54 -17.63
C LYS A 129 -4.03 11.46 -16.33
N GLY A 130 -3.31 10.34 -16.14
CA GLY A 130 -2.41 10.12 -15.00
C GLY A 130 -3.05 9.70 -13.67
N ARG A 131 -4.39 9.74 -13.56
CA ARG A 131 -5.09 9.26 -12.35
C ARG A 131 -5.45 7.77 -12.47
N VAL A 132 -5.35 7.06 -11.35
CA VAL A 132 -5.66 5.63 -11.25
C VAL A 132 -6.96 5.36 -10.49
N ILE A 133 -7.35 6.23 -9.56
CA ILE A 133 -8.56 6.08 -8.77
C ILE A 133 -9.13 7.46 -8.40
N ASP A 134 -10.46 7.59 -8.44
CA ASP A 134 -11.16 8.75 -7.87
C ASP A 134 -11.96 8.28 -6.66
N LEU A 135 -11.62 8.80 -5.47
CA LEU A 135 -12.27 8.46 -4.21
C LEU A 135 -13.53 9.30 -3.99
N SER A 136 -14.45 8.82 -3.14
CA SER A 136 -15.44 9.73 -2.55
C SER A 136 -14.74 10.77 -1.66
N THR A 137 -15.41 11.90 -1.38
CA THR A 137 -14.90 12.91 -0.44
C THR A 137 -14.53 12.29 0.90
N ALA A 138 -15.39 11.45 1.50
CA ALA A 138 -15.09 10.81 2.78
C ALA A 138 -13.86 9.90 2.72
N ALA A 139 -13.71 9.11 1.66
CA ALA A 139 -12.55 8.23 1.51
C ALA A 139 -11.25 9.01 1.30
N PHE A 140 -11.28 10.11 0.55
CA PHE A 140 -10.09 10.95 0.37
C PHE A 140 -9.70 11.66 1.67
N SER A 141 -10.67 12.23 2.38
CA SER A 141 -10.47 12.88 3.69
C SER A 141 -9.84 11.95 4.73
N ALA A 142 -10.08 10.63 4.63
CA ALA A 142 -9.46 9.65 5.52
C ALA A 142 -7.94 9.51 5.33
N ILE A 143 -7.42 9.82 4.14
CA ILE A 143 -6.00 9.64 3.80
C ILE A 143 -5.26 10.94 3.49
N GLU A 144 -5.97 12.05 3.24
CA GLU A 144 -5.39 13.33 2.85
C GLU A 144 -6.37 14.50 3.05
N ASN A 145 -5.87 15.73 3.24
CA ASN A 145 -6.71 16.92 3.24
C ASN A 145 -7.27 17.18 1.83
N THR A 146 -8.59 17.35 1.71
CA THR A 146 -9.27 17.63 0.42
C THR A 146 -8.75 18.87 -0.29
N SER A 147 -8.17 19.84 0.42
CA SER A 147 -7.54 21.02 -0.18
C SER A 147 -6.36 20.68 -1.09
N LYS A 148 -5.70 19.52 -0.90
CA LYS A 148 -4.61 19.05 -1.75
C LYS A 148 -5.08 18.61 -3.14
N GLY A 149 -6.35 18.22 -3.29
CA GLY A 149 -6.96 17.79 -4.55
C GLY A 149 -6.54 16.39 -5.03
N ILE A 150 -5.23 16.09 -5.01
CA ILE A 150 -4.65 14.83 -5.48
C ILE A 150 -3.53 14.35 -4.55
N THR A 151 -3.28 13.04 -4.55
CA THR A 151 -2.12 12.46 -3.86
C THR A 151 -1.63 11.18 -4.52
N LYS A 152 -0.36 10.82 -4.31
CA LYS A 152 0.18 9.53 -4.79
C LYS A 152 -0.29 8.41 -3.86
N VAL A 153 -0.80 7.33 -4.45
CA VAL A 153 -1.34 6.20 -3.71
C VAL A 153 -0.85 4.86 -4.25
N GLN A 154 -0.85 3.88 -3.35
CA GLN A 154 -0.75 2.46 -3.66
C GLN A 154 -2.11 1.79 -3.44
N LEU A 155 -2.53 0.95 -4.38
CA LEU A 155 -3.76 0.18 -4.36
C LEU A 155 -3.44 -1.30 -4.10
N GLN A 156 -4.13 -1.90 -3.14
CA GLN A 156 -4.08 -3.35 -2.88
C GLN A 156 -5.50 -3.91 -2.91
N ILE A 157 -5.71 -5.01 -3.63
CA ILE A 157 -7.00 -5.71 -3.60
C ILE A 157 -7.09 -6.47 -2.27
N VAL A 158 -8.22 -6.34 -1.60
CA VAL A 158 -8.56 -7.08 -0.38
C VAL A 158 -9.44 -8.26 -0.83
N LYS A 159 -8.97 -9.49 -0.57
CA LYS A 159 -9.67 -10.74 -0.92
C LYS A 159 -10.58 -11.17 0.21
#